data_AF-A0A9P5BZU8-F1
#
_entry.id   AF-A0A9P5BZU8-F1
#
_cell.length_a   1.000
_cell.length_b   1.000
_cell.length_c   1.000
_cell.angle_alpha   90.00
_cell.angle_beta   90.00
_cell.angle_gamma   90.00
#
_symmetry.space_group_name_H-M   'P 1'
#
loop_
_entity.id
_entity.type
_entity.pdbx_description
1 polymer ?
#
loop_
_entity_poly.entity_id
_entity_poly.type
_entity_poly.pdbx_seq_one_letter_code
_entity_poly.pdbx_strand_id
1 'polypeptide(L)'
;MAKRPADAEQEVEAIKNGDRPMEVDQRDEGLDFEDEFEDEFESEDEILEAGVDGRPDEEREAEEKQNAMEVDQDTFIPGRHKLSAGETLAPDLSTYEMLHTLEAPWPCLSCDIVPDSLGSDRKTYPATIYAVAGTQAARGREKENQIMVMKMSSLSRMEKEDEDEDDEDDDDDASDPILETKSIPLQSCTNRIRAHQSPQATSARPPTTLTAAMMENGQVLIHDVTPHLTSFDTPGTTITPAQNKPVCTIRAHKSNEGYALDWSPLIPEGKLLTGDIAGNIFTTTRTQGGGFVTDTTPFTGHKGTVEELQWSPTEKHVFASASNDGCVKIWDARSKSRKAAVSVQVSKTDVNVLSWSHQTAHLLASGADDGEWAVWDLRQWKPSTSMDSSSKPSPVANFNFHKEQITSVEWHPTDDSIVAVCAGDNTLTLWDLAVELDDEESRDTAGVQDVPPQLLFVHYMDQIKEAHWHPQIPGTLMATGGSGFGVFKTISV
;
A
#
# COMPACT_ATOMS: atom_id res chain seq x y z
N MET A 1 -7.97 -8.90 12.14
CA MET A 1 -9.44 -8.73 12.30
C MET A 1 -9.92 -9.82 13.25
N ALA A 2 -10.66 -9.46 14.31
CA ALA A 2 -11.25 -10.44 15.25
C ALA A 2 -12.72 -10.73 14.87
N LYS A 3 -13.23 -11.92 15.21
CA LYS A 3 -14.66 -12.26 15.11
C LYS A 3 -15.37 -11.84 16.39
N ARG A 4 -16.62 -11.35 16.33
CA ARG A 4 -17.44 -11.11 17.53
C ARG A 4 -18.71 -11.97 17.51
N PRO A 5 -19.06 -12.67 18.61
CA PRO A 5 -20.37 -13.29 18.78
C PRO A 5 -21.45 -12.29 19.21
N ALA A 6 -22.72 -12.69 19.07
CA ALA A 6 -23.89 -11.91 19.50
C ALA A 6 -24.06 -11.94 21.04
N ASP A 7 -24.37 -10.78 21.62
CA ASP A 7 -24.57 -10.58 23.06
C ASP A 7 -25.56 -11.60 23.66
N ALA A 8 -25.13 -12.28 24.72
CA ALA A 8 -25.98 -13.00 25.64
C ALA A 8 -25.69 -12.55 27.08
N GLU A 9 -26.76 -12.19 27.77
CA GLU A 9 -26.80 -11.61 29.12
C GLU A 9 -26.09 -12.48 30.18
N GLN A 10 -25.46 -11.78 31.13
CA GLN A 10 -24.78 -12.34 32.31
C GLN A 10 -25.69 -13.21 33.19
N GLU A 11 -25.14 -14.32 33.69
CA GLU A 11 -25.47 -14.83 35.03
C GLU A 11 -24.19 -15.15 35.81
N VAL A 12 -24.17 -14.65 37.05
CA VAL A 12 -23.10 -14.75 38.06
C VAL A 12 -23.36 -15.96 38.97
N GLU A 13 -22.29 -16.61 39.44
CA GLU A 13 -22.07 -17.33 40.73
C GLU A 13 -21.22 -18.60 40.52
N ALA A 14 -20.35 -19.10 41.42
CA ALA A 14 -19.77 -18.64 42.67
C ALA A 14 -18.54 -19.54 42.98
N ILE A 15 -17.53 -18.99 43.65
CA ILE A 15 -16.31 -19.69 44.11
C ILE A 15 -16.62 -20.61 45.31
N LYS A 16 -15.99 -21.79 45.39
CA LYS A 16 -15.76 -22.51 46.67
C LYS A 16 -14.56 -23.48 46.66
N ASN A 17 -13.57 -23.12 47.49
CA ASN A 17 -12.71 -23.90 48.40
C ASN A 17 -12.32 -25.37 48.09
N GLY A 18 -11.02 -25.56 47.85
CA GLY A 18 -10.04 -26.32 48.66
C GLY A 18 -10.35 -27.71 49.24
N ASP A 19 -9.46 -28.68 48.96
CA ASP A 19 -8.68 -29.39 49.99
C ASP A 19 -7.60 -30.31 49.37
N ARG A 20 -6.42 -30.38 50.02
CA ARG A 20 -5.43 -31.48 49.93
C ARG A 20 -5.58 -32.34 51.19
N PRO A 21 -5.19 -33.64 51.23
CA PRO A 21 -3.83 -33.94 51.71
C PRO A 21 -3.16 -35.20 51.14
N MET A 22 -1.85 -35.26 51.43
CA MET A 22 -0.82 -36.26 51.15
C MET A 22 -1.12 -37.69 51.61
N GLU A 23 -0.41 -38.66 51.00
CA GLU A 23 0.19 -39.77 51.77
C GLU A 23 1.68 -39.92 51.43
N VAL A 24 2.45 -40.04 52.51
CA VAL A 24 3.88 -40.35 52.58
C VAL A 24 3.95 -41.80 53.07
N ASP A 25 4.84 -42.61 52.50
CA ASP A 25 5.34 -43.79 53.21
C ASP A 25 6.87 -43.79 53.28
N GLN A 26 7.33 -44.11 54.49
CA GLN A 26 8.72 -44.31 54.92
C GLN A 26 9.07 -45.80 54.67
N ARG A 27 10.28 -46.37 54.76
CA ARG A 27 11.44 -46.15 55.63
C ARG A 27 12.53 -47.20 55.23
N ASP A 28 13.70 -47.08 55.88
CA ASP A 28 14.86 -48.00 56.04
C ASP A 28 16.05 -47.76 55.10
N GLU A 29 17.13 -47.09 55.54
CA GLU A 29 18.16 -47.40 56.58
C GLU A 29 19.33 -48.26 56.07
N GLY A 30 20.50 -47.59 55.93
CA GLY A 30 21.77 -48.09 56.47
C GLY A 30 22.82 -48.63 55.47
N LEU A 31 23.91 -47.87 55.31
CA LEU A 31 25.30 -48.18 55.72
C LEU A 31 26.36 -47.70 54.70
N ASP A 32 27.31 -46.90 55.22
CA ASP A 32 28.60 -46.50 54.63
C ASP A 32 29.40 -47.67 54.07
N PHE A 33 30.11 -47.45 52.96
CA PHE A 33 31.51 -47.85 52.77
C PHE A 33 32.16 -46.95 51.71
N GLU A 34 33.23 -46.25 52.10
CA GLU A 34 34.20 -45.59 51.21
C GLU A 34 34.98 -46.65 50.43
N ASP A 35 35.27 -46.38 49.14
CA ASP A 35 36.43 -46.96 48.46
C ASP A 35 37.06 -45.94 47.49
N GLU A 36 38.38 -45.93 47.55
CA GLU A 36 39.37 -45.04 46.94
C GLU A 36 39.91 -45.70 45.64
N PHE A 37 39.97 -44.93 44.54
CA PHE A 37 40.77 -45.12 43.31
C PHE A 37 40.38 -46.21 42.25
N GLU A 38 40.54 -45.78 40.98
CA GLU A 38 40.69 -46.56 39.72
C GLU A 38 39.39 -47.19 39.13
N ASP A 39 38.96 -47.04 37.87
CA ASP A 39 39.58 -46.65 36.58
C ASP A 39 38.50 -46.19 35.56
N GLU A 40 38.97 -45.44 34.55
CA GLU A 40 38.40 -45.13 33.22
C GLU A 40 37.06 -45.76 32.79
N PHE A 41 36.07 -44.90 32.47
CA PHE A 41 35.17 -45.10 31.33
C PHE A 41 34.84 -43.73 30.71
N GLU A 42 35.19 -43.56 29.43
CA GLU A 42 34.73 -42.47 28.56
C GLU A 42 33.19 -42.54 28.46
N SER A 43 32.49 -41.50 28.93
CA SER A 43 31.11 -41.22 28.55
C SER A 43 31.04 -39.82 27.94
N GLU A 44 30.42 -39.76 26.77
CA GLU A 44 30.11 -38.57 25.99
C GLU A 44 29.29 -37.59 26.83
N ASP A 45 29.95 -36.61 27.46
CA ASP A 45 29.27 -35.43 27.96
C ASP A 45 29.05 -34.48 26.78
N GLU A 46 27.77 -34.25 26.49
CA GLU A 46 27.21 -33.26 25.58
C GLU A 46 28.00 -31.95 25.65
N ILE A 47 28.62 -31.58 24.52
CA ILE A 47 29.04 -30.21 24.29
C ILE A 47 27.76 -29.41 24.11
N LEU A 48 27.24 -28.83 25.19
CA LEU A 48 26.21 -27.79 25.12
C LEU A 48 26.83 -26.60 24.37
N GLU A 49 26.42 -26.44 23.11
CA GLU A 49 26.83 -25.33 22.24
C GLU A 49 26.15 -24.05 22.74
N ALA A 50 26.69 -23.47 23.81
CA ALA A 50 26.21 -22.19 24.32
C ALA A 50 26.37 -21.12 23.23
N GLY A 51 25.26 -20.51 22.83
CA GLY A 51 25.24 -19.36 21.93
C GLY A 51 26.08 -18.19 22.43
N VAL A 52 26.24 -17.16 21.59
CA VAL A 52 27.18 -16.03 21.73
C VAL A 52 27.03 -15.21 23.05
N ASP A 53 25.99 -15.44 23.85
CA ASP A 53 25.73 -14.82 25.16
C ASP A 53 25.87 -15.77 26.37
N GLY A 54 26.16 -17.06 26.16
CA GLY A 54 26.47 -18.02 27.23
C GLY A 54 25.27 -18.60 27.99
N ARG A 55 24.04 -18.41 27.51
CA ARG A 55 22.82 -18.97 28.11
C ARG A 55 22.41 -20.31 27.46
N PRO A 56 21.74 -21.22 28.18
CA PRO A 56 21.19 -22.45 27.61
C PRO A 56 20.05 -22.17 26.62
N ASP A 57 19.98 -22.93 25.52
CA ASP A 57 18.96 -22.76 24.48
C ASP A 57 17.54 -22.90 25.01
N GLU A 58 17.29 -23.80 25.98
CA GLU A 58 15.98 -23.96 26.62
C GLU A 58 15.50 -22.69 27.33
N GLU A 59 16.42 -21.90 27.91
CA GLU A 59 16.09 -20.65 28.61
C GLU A 59 15.76 -19.53 27.61
N ARG A 60 16.42 -19.55 26.45
CA ARG A 60 16.16 -18.65 25.34
C ARG A 60 14.83 -18.96 24.64
N GLU A 61 14.58 -20.22 24.34
CA GLU A 61 13.31 -20.69 23.78
C GLU A 61 12.13 -20.42 24.74
N ALA A 62 12.37 -20.47 26.06
CA ALA A 62 11.37 -20.14 27.06
C ALA A 62 11.08 -18.62 27.14
N GLU A 63 12.11 -17.77 27.04
CA GLU A 63 11.92 -16.31 26.92
C GLU A 63 11.24 -15.93 25.60
N GLU A 64 11.61 -16.57 24.49
CA GLU A 64 10.96 -16.38 23.18
C GLU A 64 9.51 -16.85 23.21
N LYS A 65 9.18 -17.95 23.89
CA LYS A 65 7.80 -18.38 24.13
C LYS A 65 7.02 -17.49 25.10
N GLN A 66 7.69 -16.87 26.07
CA GLN A 66 7.06 -15.90 26.97
C GLN A 66 6.81 -14.54 26.30
N ASN A 67 7.66 -14.15 25.36
CA ASN A 67 7.51 -12.94 24.56
C ASN A 67 6.74 -13.18 23.24
N ALA A 68 6.46 -14.43 22.87
CA ALA A 68 5.60 -14.75 21.76
C ALA A 68 4.21 -14.20 22.08
N MET A 69 3.78 -13.22 21.29
CA MET A 69 2.40 -12.72 21.34
C MET A 69 1.46 -13.92 21.25
N GLU A 70 0.51 -14.05 22.18
CA GLU A 70 -0.56 -15.03 22.05
C GLU A 70 -1.24 -14.80 20.71
N VAL A 71 -1.04 -15.72 19.76
CA VAL A 71 -1.70 -15.64 18.45
C VAL A 71 -3.17 -15.92 18.69
N ASP A 72 -3.98 -14.86 18.65
CA ASP A 72 -5.43 -14.97 18.77
C ASP A 72 -5.96 -15.95 17.72
N GLN A 73 -6.45 -17.11 18.18
CA GLN A 73 -6.93 -18.20 17.35
C GLN A 73 -8.17 -17.80 16.52
N ASP A 74 -8.76 -16.63 16.79
CA ASP A 74 -9.91 -16.07 16.06
C ASP A 74 -9.56 -15.09 14.92
N THR A 75 -8.27 -14.93 14.57
CA THR A 75 -7.84 -14.04 13.48
C THR A 75 -8.49 -14.41 12.14
N PHE A 76 -9.31 -13.51 11.60
CA PHE A 76 -9.96 -13.69 10.30
C PHE A 76 -9.04 -13.30 9.13
N ILE A 77 -8.75 -14.24 8.24
CA ILE A 77 -8.03 -14.00 7.00
C ILE A 77 -9.04 -14.03 5.83
N PRO A 78 -9.28 -12.90 5.15
CA PRO A 78 -10.13 -12.84 3.97
C PRO A 78 -9.73 -13.88 2.91
N GLY A 79 -10.73 -14.50 2.28
CA GLY A 79 -10.53 -15.56 1.28
C GLY A 79 -10.24 -16.96 1.85
N ARG A 80 -9.85 -17.07 3.13
CA ARG A 80 -9.62 -18.36 3.81
C ARG A 80 -10.72 -18.70 4.79
N HIS A 81 -11.12 -17.72 5.58
CA HIS A 81 -12.25 -17.83 6.48
C HIS A 81 -13.51 -17.34 5.78
N LYS A 82 -14.64 -18.02 6.03
CA LYS A 82 -15.96 -17.60 5.54
C LYS A 82 -16.74 -17.04 6.72
N LEU A 83 -17.29 -15.85 6.54
CA LEU A 83 -18.24 -15.28 7.49
C LEU A 83 -19.53 -16.11 7.44
N SER A 84 -20.07 -16.40 8.62
CA SER A 84 -21.41 -16.95 8.76
C SER A 84 -22.44 -15.87 8.42
N ALA A 85 -23.68 -16.27 8.08
CA ALA A 85 -24.73 -15.33 7.76
C ALA A 85 -25.03 -14.40 8.95
N GLY A 86 -24.81 -13.10 8.77
CA GLY A 86 -25.03 -12.06 9.80
C GLY A 86 -23.78 -11.63 10.57
N GLU A 87 -22.63 -12.28 10.37
CA GLU A 87 -21.36 -11.84 10.95
C GLU A 87 -20.76 -10.67 10.16
N THR A 88 -20.17 -9.71 10.88
CA THR A 88 -19.42 -8.59 10.30
C THR A 88 -17.97 -8.64 10.78
N LEU A 89 -17.07 -8.15 9.94
CA LEU A 89 -15.66 -8.01 10.31
C LEU A 89 -15.45 -6.70 11.05
N ALA A 90 -14.76 -6.78 12.18
CA ALA A 90 -14.25 -5.60 12.89
C ALA A 90 -12.71 -5.60 12.83
N PRO A 91 -12.09 -4.44 12.57
CA PRO A 91 -10.65 -4.30 12.74
C PRO A 91 -10.27 -4.53 14.19
N ASP A 92 -9.15 -5.20 14.38
CA ASP A 92 -8.48 -5.25 15.67
C ASP A 92 -7.70 -3.94 15.82
N LEU A 93 -8.21 -3.05 16.67
CA LEU A 93 -7.72 -1.68 16.80
C LEU A 93 -6.32 -1.62 17.44
N SER A 94 -5.92 -2.64 18.20
CA SER A 94 -4.58 -2.72 18.82
C SER A 94 -3.45 -2.74 17.79
N THR A 95 -3.76 -3.18 16.57
CA THR A 95 -2.80 -3.30 15.46
C THR A 95 -2.63 -2.01 14.65
N TYR A 96 -3.38 -0.95 14.97
CA TYR A 96 -3.33 0.34 14.29
C TYR A 96 -2.89 1.45 15.25
N GLU A 97 -1.95 2.29 14.81
CA GLU A 97 -1.72 3.57 15.47
C GLU A 97 -2.81 4.58 15.12
N MET A 98 -3.35 4.50 13.91
CA MET A 98 -4.40 5.39 13.41
C MET A 98 -5.27 4.60 12.42
N LEU A 99 -6.59 4.73 12.52
CA LEU A 99 -7.53 4.13 11.57
C LEU A 99 -8.79 4.98 11.46
N HIS A 100 -8.98 5.63 10.32
CA HIS A 100 -10.13 6.47 10.02
C HIS A 100 -10.75 6.09 8.68
N THR A 101 -12.09 6.12 8.62
CA THR A 101 -12.84 5.97 7.36
C THR A 101 -13.65 7.23 7.12
N LEU A 102 -13.48 7.84 5.94
CA LEU A 102 -14.17 9.06 5.55
C LEU A 102 -15.04 8.82 4.32
N GLU A 103 -16.33 9.08 4.44
CA GLU A 103 -17.30 8.82 3.38
C GLU A 103 -17.21 9.84 2.23
N ALA A 104 -17.33 9.35 1.00
CA ALA A 104 -17.42 10.17 -0.20
C ALA A 104 -18.85 10.14 -0.77
N PRO A 105 -19.32 11.21 -1.45
CA PRO A 105 -20.65 11.22 -2.06
C PRO A 105 -20.81 10.17 -3.18
N TRP A 106 -19.70 9.78 -3.80
CA TRP A 106 -19.60 8.76 -4.83
C TRP A 106 -18.31 7.97 -4.65
N PRO A 107 -18.27 6.68 -4.99
CA PRO A 107 -17.03 5.91 -5.04
C PRO A 107 -16.00 6.59 -5.94
N CYS A 108 -14.73 6.48 -5.58
CA CYS A 108 -13.63 6.99 -6.38
C CYS A 108 -12.76 5.81 -6.85
N LEU A 109 -12.60 5.67 -8.17
CA LEU A 109 -11.70 4.66 -8.74
C LEU A 109 -10.24 4.95 -8.46
N SER A 110 -9.91 6.23 -8.26
CA SER A 110 -8.55 6.69 -8.08
C SER A 110 -8.49 7.92 -7.19
N CYS A 111 -7.44 7.99 -6.39
CA CYS A 111 -7.06 9.13 -5.57
C CYS A 111 -5.55 9.40 -5.70
N ASP A 112 -5.09 10.52 -5.17
CA ASP A 112 -3.67 10.80 -5.04
C ASP A 112 -3.44 11.79 -3.88
N ILE A 113 -2.33 11.63 -3.17
CA ILE A 113 -1.97 12.46 -2.03
C ILE A 113 -1.25 13.71 -2.53
N VAL A 114 -1.61 14.87 -1.99
CA VAL A 114 -1.00 16.15 -2.33
C VAL A 114 -0.08 16.58 -1.20
N PRO A 115 1.22 16.82 -1.47
CA PRO A 115 2.12 17.35 -0.47
C PRO A 115 1.68 18.73 0.04
N ASP A 116 1.71 18.90 1.36
CA ASP A 116 1.31 20.11 2.07
C ASP A 116 2.53 20.88 2.63
N SER A 117 2.25 22.00 3.31
CA SER A 117 3.27 22.87 3.90
C SER A 117 3.48 22.67 5.41
N LEU A 118 2.93 21.60 6.00
CA LEU A 118 2.99 21.29 7.43
C LEU A 118 4.30 20.60 7.85
N GLY A 119 5.19 20.31 6.89
CA GLY A 119 6.49 19.68 7.12
C GLY A 119 6.55 18.23 6.65
N SER A 120 7.73 17.64 6.74
CA SER A 120 8.00 16.22 6.44
C SER A 120 8.26 15.46 7.74
N ASP A 121 8.16 14.13 7.69
CA ASP A 121 8.35 13.26 8.87
C ASP A 121 7.44 13.63 10.06
N ARG A 122 6.17 13.94 9.75
CA ARG A 122 5.18 14.32 10.76
C ARG A 122 4.73 13.07 11.53
N LYS A 123 4.85 13.10 12.86
CA LYS A 123 4.48 12.01 13.78
C LYS A 123 3.47 12.42 14.86
N THR A 124 3.07 13.68 14.86
CA THR A 124 2.17 14.26 15.86
C THR A 124 0.72 14.13 15.41
N TYR A 125 -0.17 13.85 16.35
CA TYR A 125 -1.62 13.79 16.17
C TYR A 125 -2.31 15.04 16.76
N PRO A 126 -3.52 15.41 16.27
CA PRO A 126 -4.19 14.84 15.12
C PRO A 126 -3.47 15.15 13.79
N ALA A 127 -3.45 14.18 12.89
CA ALA A 127 -2.87 14.35 11.57
C ALA A 127 -3.81 15.13 10.63
N THR A 128 -3.23 15.72 9.59
CA THR A 128 -3.95 16.36 8.49
C THR A 128 -3.33 15.92 7.16
N ILE A 129 -4.18 15.55 6.21
CA ILE A 129 -3.81 15.04 4.88
C ILE A 129 -4.58 15.84 3.82
N TYR A 130 -3.90 16.17 2.72
CA TYR A 130 -4.51 16.76 1.53
C TYR A 130 -4.44 15.76 0.39
N ALA A 131 -5.52 15.64 -0.38
CA ALA A 131 -5.62 14.66 -1.45
C ALA A 131 -6.55 15.14 -2.55
N VAL A 132 -6.50 14.44 -3.68
CA VAL A 132 -7.45 14.60 -4.79
C VAL A 132 -8.05 13.25 -5.16
N ALA A 133 -9.29 13.24 -5.60
CA ALA A 133 -9.96 12.03 -6.06
C ALA A 133 -10.92 12.33 -7.21
N GLY A 134 -11.13 11.35 -8.09
CA GLY A 134 -12.09 11.42 -9.18
C GLY A 134 -13.27 10.51 -8.90
N THR A 135 -14.49 11.06 -8.90
CA THR A 135 -15.69 10.28 -8.60
C THR A 135 -16.16 9.42 -9.78
N GLN A 136 -16.88 8.35 -9.45
CA GLN A 136 -17.66 7.52 -10.35
C GLN A 136 -19.15 7.59 -9.95
N ALA A 137 -19.87 8.56 -10.51
CA ALA A 137 -21.30 8.70 -10.31
C ALA A 137 -22.06 7.55 -10.99
N ALA A 138 -23.19 7.15 -10.40
CA ALA A 138 -24.04 6.10 -10.96
C ALA A 138 -24.52 6.43 -12.39
N ARG A 139 -24.77 5.38 -13.17
CA ARG A 139 -25.31 5.49 -14.53
C ARG A 139 -26.59 6.36 -14.56
N GLY A 140 -26.64 7.32 -15.48
CA GLY A 140 -27.70 8.33 -15.59
C GLY A 140 -27.51 9.57 -14.71
N ARG A 141 -26.47 9.61 -13.87
CA ARG A 141 -26.08 10.74 -13.01
C ARG A 141 -24.70 11.26 -13.37
N GLU A 142 -24.29 11.16 -14.63
CA GLU A 142 -22.93 11.46 -15.10
C GLU A 142 -22.50 12.90 -14.84
N LYS A 143 -23.47 13.83 -14.71
CA LYS A 143 -23.24 15.25 -14.40
C LYS A 143 -22.89 15.52 -12.93
N GLU A 144 -22.99 14.50 -12.08
CA GLU A 144 -22.60 14.57 -10.67
C GLU A 144 -21.17 14.12 -10.44
N ASN A 145 -20.47 13.69 -11.51
CA ASN A 145 -19.05 13.46 -11.43
C ASN A 145 -18.30 14.76 -11.14
N GLN A 146 -17.24 14.65 -10.34
CA GLN A 146 -16.40 15.76 -9.91
C GLN A 146 -14.98 15.29 -9.62
N ILE A 147 -14.02 16.20 -9.74
CA ILE A 147 -12.76 16.08 -9.00
C ILE A 147 -13.04 16.63 -7.61
N MET A 148 -12.76 15.82 -6.60
CA MET A 148 -12.77 16.21 -5.19
C MET A 148 -11.35 16.63 -4.83
N VAL A 149 -11.16 17.90 -4.47
CA VAL A 149 -9.97 18.35 -3.74
C VAL A 149 -10.32 18.28 -2.26
N MET A 150 -9.50 17.60 -1.47
CA MET A 150 -9.87 17.14 -0.13
C MET A 150 -8.85 17.60 0.91
N LYS A 151 -9.35 17.92 2.10
CA LYS A 151 -8.59 18.06 3.34
C LYS A 151 -9.22 17.14 4.37
N MET A 152 -8.43 16.20 4.87
CA MET A 152 -8.79 15.29 5.95
C MET A 152 -8.06 15.74 7.20
N SER A 153 -8.79 16.15 8.24
CA SER A 153 -8.20 16.64 9.50
C SER A 153 -8.82 15.93 10.70
N SER A 154 -8.31 16.21 11.90
CA SER A 154 -8.74 15.54 13.13
C SER A 154 -8.52 14.02 13.10
N LEU A 155 -7.49 13.58 12.36
CA LEU A 155 -7.12 12.17 12.29
C LEU A 155 -6.32 11.82 13.56
N SER A 156 -7.01 11.41 14.62
CA SER A 156 -6.42 11.07 15.92
C SER A 156 -5.74 9.69 15.94
N ARG A 157 -4.93 9.47 16.96
CA ARG A 157 -4.39 8.15 17.30
C ARG A 157 -5.52 7.26 17.84
N MET A 158 -5.42 5.94 17.68
CA MET A 158 -6.28 5.00 18.40
C MET A 158 -5.94 5.03 19.90
N GLU A 159 -6.96 5.03 20.76
CA GLU A 159 -6.78 4.86 22.21
C GLU A 159 -6.25 3.44 22.50
N LYS A 160 -5.25 3.33 23.38
CA LYS A 160 -4.75 2.04 23.87
C LYS A 160 -5.40 1.75 25.22
N GLU A 161 -5.99 0.57 25.37
CA GLU A 161 -6.73 0.16 26.58
C GLU A 161 -5.83 -0.08 27.82
N ASP A 162 -4.51 0.20 27.75
CA ASP A 162 -3.50 -0.22 28.75
C ASP A 162 -2.77 0.93 29.48
N GLU A 163 -3.28 2.16 29.48
CA GLU A 163 -2.73 3.22 30.35
C GLU A 163 -3.55 3.29 31.64
N ASP A 164 -2.88 2.97 32.75
CA ASP A 164 -3.38 2.92 34.11
C ASP A 164 -4.33 4.09 34.47
N GLU A 165 -5.39 3.78 35.21
CA GLU A 165 -6.47 4.68 35.66
C GLU A 165 -6.04 5.83 36.61
N ASP A 166 -4.90 6.51 36.39
CA ASP A 166 -4.39 7.55 37.32
C ASP A 166 -3.91 8.86 36.68
N ASP A 167 -4.15 9.12 35.38
CA ASP A 167 -3.96 10.45 34.78
C ASP A 167 -5.32 11.16 34.53
N GLU A 168 -5.91 11.68 35.61
CA GLU A 168 -7.03 12.64 35.57
C GLU A 168 -6.57 14.02 35.04
N ASP A 169 -6.07 14.16 33.80
CA ASP A 169 -5.90 15.47 33.13
C ASP A 169 -5.44 15.34 31.64
N ASP A 170 -6.15 14.64 30.77
CA ASP A 170 -6.12 14.97 29.33
C ASP A 170 -7.52 14.82 28.72
N ASP A 171 -8.16 15.97 28.44
CA ASP A 171 -9.36 16.13 27.60
C ASP A 171 -9.04 15.79 26.12
N ASP A 172 -8.32 14.70 25.84
CA ASP A 172 -8.10 14.20 24.48
C ASP A 172 -9.35 13.42 24.04
N ASP A 173 -10.49 14.10 24.00
CA ASP A 173 -11.70 13.63 23.33
C ASP A 173 -11.29 13.25 21.89
N ALA A 174 -11.27 11.95 21.58
CA ALA A 174 -11.05 11.43 20.23
C ALA A 174 -12.06 12.08 19.26
N SER A 175 -11.64 13.17 18.61
CA SER A 175 -12.53 13.94 17.75
C SER A 175 -12.77 13.19 16.44
N ASP A 176 -14.03 13.16 15.99
CA ASP A 176 -14.39 12.54 14.71
C ASP A 176 -13.54 13.10 13.54
N PRO A 177 -13.10 12.25 12.60
CA PRO A 177 -12.33 12.70 11.45
C PRO A 177 -13.18 13.61 10.55
N ILE A 178 -12.58 14.70 10.09
CA ILE A 178 -13.28 15.72 9.29
C ILE A 178 -12.81 15.63 7.84
N LEU A 179 -13.76 15.45 6.92
CA LEU A 179 -13.53 15.55 5.46
C LEU A 179 -14.10 16.86 4.92
N GLU A 180 -13.23 17.81 4.61
CA GLU A 180 -13.60 19.00 3.84
C GLU A 180 -13.31 18.80 2.35
N THR A 181 -14.23 19.23 1.47
CA THR A 181 -14.07 19.05 0.02
C THR A 181 -14.34 20.35 -0.76
N LYS A 182 -13.60 20.52 -1.86
CA LYS A 182 -13.88 21.50 -2.92
C LYS A 182 -14.05 20.75 -4.24
N SER A 183 -15.18 20.97 -4.89
CA SER A 183 -15.57 20.23 -6.09
C SER A 183 -15.24 20.98 -7.39
N ILE A 184 -14.67 20.26 -8.34
CA ILE A 184 -14.57 20.69 -9.74
C ILE A 184 -15.52 19.81 -10.58
N PRO A 185 -16.63 20.36 -11.10
CA PRO A 185 -17.61 19.57 -11.84
C PRO A 185 -17.04 18.94 -13.11
N LEU A 186 -17.37 17.67 -13.35
CA LEU A 186 -17.02 16.90 -14.54
C LEU A 186 -18.28 16.45 -15.29
N GLN A 187 -18.08 15.95 -16.51
CA GLN A 187 -19.17 15.48 -17.37
C GLN A 187 -19.14 13.96 -17.63
N SER A 188 -18.19 13.26 -17.02
CA SER A 188 -17.90 11.85 -17.26
C SER A 188 -17.15 11.30 -16.04
N CYS A 189 -17.10 9.97 -15.89
CA CYS A 189 -16.35 9.29 -14.85
C CYS A 189 -14.85 9.55 -14.99
N THR A 190 -14.14 9.61 -13.87
CA THR A 190 -12.68 9.65 -13.83
C THR A 190 -12.13 8.24 -13.61
N ASN A 191 -11.37 7.73 -14.56
CA ASN A 191 -10.76 6.39 -14.50
C ASN A 191 -9.47 6.41 -13.64
N ARG A 192 -8.64 7.45 -13.80
CA ARG A 192 -7.44 7.68 -13.00
C ARG A 192 -7.20 9.16 -12.78
N ILE A 193 -6.70 9.53 -11.59
CA ILE A 193 -6.23 10.87 -11.29
C ILE A 193 -4.84 10.83 -10.65
N ARG A 194 -3.95 11.72 -11.09
CA ARG A 194 -2.66 11.97 -10.42
C ARG A 194 -2.40 13.44 -10.21
N ALA A 195 -1.83 13.77 -9.06
CA ALA A 195 -1.36 15.09 -8.71
C ALA A 195 0.11 15.28 -9.11
N HIS A 196 0.48 16.51 -9.43
CA HIS A 196 1.85 16.93 -9.67
C HIS A 196 2.04 18.31 -9.07
N GLN A 197 2.89 18.41 -8.07
CA GLN A 197 3.23 19.67 -7.45
C GLN A 197 4.58 20.15 -7.96
N SER A 198 4.61 21.34 -8.55
CA SER A 198 5.88 21.98 -8.90
C SER A 198 6.62 22.37 -7.62
N PRO A 199 7.95 22.23 -7.55
CA PRO A 199 8.72 22.66 -6.40
C PRO A 199 8.55 24.17 -6.16
N GLN A 200 8.64 24.58 -4.90
CA GLN A 200 8.58 25.99 -4.54
C GLN A 200 9.79 26.73 -5.12
N ALA A 201 9.55 27.57 -6.14
CA ALA A 201 10.63 28.29 -6.82
C ALA A 201 11.25 29.38 -5.92
N THR A 202 10.45 30.03 -5.08
CA THR A 202 10.87 31.07 -4.12
C THR A 202 9.85 31.17 -2.99
N SER A 203 10.20 31.72 -1.83
CA SER A 203 9.21 32.02 -0.76
C SER A 203 8.04 32.90 -1.24
N ALA A 204 8.23 33.70 -2.29
CA ALA A 204 7.21 34.57 -2.88
C ALA A 204 6.34 33.91 -3.97
N ARG A 205 6.69 32.70 -4.44
CA ARG A 205 5.90 31.94 -5.42
C ARG A 205 5.58 30.57 -4.84
N PRO A 206 4.36 30.34 -4.34
CA PRO A 206 3.99 29.05 -3.78
C PRO A 206 4.04 27.96 -4.86
N PRO A 207 4.17 26.68 -4.45
CA PRO A 207 3.98 25.54 -5.34
C PRO A 207 2.68 25.64 -6.13
N THR A 208 2.72 25.25 -7.40
CA THR A 208 1.51 25.00 -8.18
C THR A 208 1.20 23.52 -8.14
N THR A 209 0.01 23.14 -7.69
CA THR A 209 -0.49 21.77 -7.73
C THR A 209 -1.40 21.60 -8.94
N LEU A 210 -0.97 20.75 -9.86
CA LEU A 210 -1.76 20.34 -11.01
C LEU A 210 -2.33 18.94 -10.76
N THR A 211 -3.50 18.66 -11.31
CA THR A 211 -4.02 17.30 -11.43
C THR A 211 -4.19 16.94 -12.89
N ALA A 212 -3.99 15.67 -13.24
CA ALA A 212 -4.41 15.12 -14.52
C ALA A 212 -5.41 13.99 -14.27
N ALA A 213 -6.62 14.15 -14.82
CA ALA A 213 -7.71 13.18 -14.71
C ALA A 213 -7.97 12.54 -16.08
N MET A 214 -7.75 11.22 -16.19
CA MET A 214 -8.12 10.42 -17.36
C MET A 214 -9.60 10.09 -17.27
N MET A 215 -10.37 10.52 -18.27
CA MET A 215 -11.82 10.38 -18.30
C MET A 215 -12.22 9.17 -19.16
N GLU A 216 -13.36 8.55 -18.83
CA GLU A 216 -13.96 7.43 -19.59
C GLU A 216 -14.22 7.79 -21.07
N ASN A 217 -14.41 9.07 -21.39
CA ASN A 217 -14.61 9.51 -22.78
C ASN A 217 -13.31 9.67 -23.60
N GLY A 218 -12.15 9.30 -23.04
CA GLY A 218 -10.83 9.39 -23.67
C GLY A 218 -10.17 10.77 -23.61
N GLN A 219 -10.79 11.74 -22.93
CA GLN A 219 -10.12 13.03 -22.66
C GLN A 219 -9.28 12.93 -21.40
N VAL A 220 -8.15 13.64 -21.37
CA VAL A 220 -7.40 13.88 -20.13
C VAL A 220 -7.54 15.35 -19.78
N LEU A 221 -8.02 15.64 -18.59
CA LEU A 221 -8.24 17.01 -18.10
C LEU A 221 -7.14 17.37 -17.11
N ILE A 222 -6.39 18.43 -17.41
CA ILE A 222 -5.41 18.98 -16.48
C ILE A 222 -6.03 20.20 -15.79
N HIS A 223 -6.10 20.19 -14.46
CA HIS A 223 -6.60 21.31 -13.65
C HIS A 223 -5.49 21.87 -12.77
N ASP A 224 -5.57 23.16 -12.46
CA ASP A 224 -4.80 23.78 -11.38
C ASP A 224 -5.69 23.82 -10.13
N VAL A 225 -5.34 23.00 -9.14
CA VAL A 225 -6.10 22.86 -7.89
C VAL A 225 -5.50 23.67 -6.74
N THR A 226 -4.44 24.44 -7.01
CA THR A 226 -3.79 25.31 -6.02
C THR A 226 -4.79 26.26 -5.33
N PRO A 227 -5.73 26.92 -6.03
CA PRO A 227 -6.71 27.78 -5.39
C PRO A 227 -7.66 27.02 -4.45
N HIS A 228 -7.99 25.77 -4.79
CA HIS A 228 -8.88 24.92 -4.01
C HIS A 228 -8.20 24.50 -2.72
N LEU A 229 -6.94 24.05 -2.78
CA LEU A 229 -6.13 23.71 -1.61
C LEU A 229 -5.97 24.92 -0.69
N THR A 230 -5.57 26.07 -1.25
CA THR A 230 -5.38 27.32 -0.48
C THR A 230 -6.66 27.76 0.24
N SER A 231 -7.84 27.46 -0.34
CA SER A 231 -9.12 27.88 0.23
C SER A 231 -9.49 27.16 1.52
N PHE A 232 -8.91 26.00 1.82
CA PHE A 232 -9.11 25.32 3.11
C PHE A 232 -8.45 26.09 4.26
N ASP A 233 -7.32 26.74 3.99
CA ASP A 233 -6.50 27.38 5.03
C ASP A 233 -6.67 28.90 5.05
N THR A 234 -7.43 29.45 4.10
CA THR A 234 -7.66 30.89 3.97
C THR A 234 -9.16 31.21 4.05
N PRO A 235 -9.69 31.50 5.25
CA PRO A 235 -11.10 31.82 5.45
C PRO A 235 -11.60 32.94 4.53
N GLY A 236 -12.79 32.76 3.95
CA GLY A 236 -13.41 33.72 3.02
C GLY A 236 -12.94 33.61 1.57
N THR A 237 -11.99 32.73 1.25
CA THR A 237 -11.56 32.49 -0.14
C THR A 237 -12.70 31.88 -0.96
N THR A 238 -13.07 32.54 -2.05
CA THR A 238 -14.07 32.04 -2.99
C THR A 238 -13.41 31.54 -4.27
N ILE A 239 -13.68 30.30 -4.65
CA ILE A 239 -13.22 29.71 -5.91
C ILE A 239 -14.11 30.21 -7.04
N THR A 240 -13.51 30.84 -8.05
CA THR A 240 -14.23 31.37 -9.21
C THR A 240 -14.56 30.27 -10.22
N PRO A 241 -15.64 30.42 -11.03
CA PRO A 241 -15.93 29.48 -12.11
C PRO A 241 -14.82 29.33 -13.15
N ALA A 242 -13.93 30.33 -13.26
CA ALA A 242 -12.77 30.27 -14.15
C ALA A 242 -11.68 29.31 -13.61
N GLN A 243 -11.50 29.25 -12.28
CA GLN A 243 -10.55 28.34 -11.63
C GLN A 243 -10.99 26.88 -11.68
N ASN A 244 -12.29 26.61 -11.89
CA ASN A 244 -12.80 25.26 -12.14
C ASN A 244 -12.62 24.78 -13.59
N LYS A 245 -12.07 25.61 -14.49
CA LYS A 245 -11.84 25.18 -15.88
C LYS A 245 -10.50 24.46 -16.01
N PRO A 246 -10.41 23.42 -16.84
CA PRO A 246 -9.14 22.77 -17.11
C PRO A 246 -8.17 23.77 -17.78
N VAL A 247 -6.92 23.76 -17.32
CA VAL A 247 -5.82 24.50 -17.95
C VAL A 247 -5.38 23.84 -19.26
N CYS A 248 -5.63 22.53 -19.41
CA CYS A 248 -5.45 21.80 -20.65
C CYS A 248 -6.46 20.65 -20.76
N THR A 249 -6.90 20.37 -21.99
CA THR A 249 -7.61 19.13 -22.31
C THR A 249 -6.88 18.40 -23.43
N ILE A 250 -6.32 17.24 -23.11
CA ILE A 250 -5.65 16.35 -24.06
C ILE A 250 -6.73 15.54 -24.77
N ARG A 251 -6.68 15.52 -26.10
CA ARG A 251 -7.63 14.79 -26.98
C ARG A 251 -6.95 13.80 -27.91
N ALA A 252 -5.69 13.46 -27.62
CA ALA A 252 -4.88 12.58 -28.47
C ALA A 252 -5.45 11.16 -28.57
N HIS A 253 -6.09 10.68 -27.50
CA HIS A 253 -6.74 9.37 -27.42
C HIS A 253 -8.08 9.28 -28.18
N LYS A 254 -8.60 10.39 -28.70
CA LYS A 254 -9.89 10.48 -29.41
C LYS A 254 -11.06 10.02 -28.52
N SER A 255 -11.52 8.79 -28.72
CA SER A 255 -12.63 8.16 -27.99
C SER A 255 -12.18 6.90 -27.25
N ASN A 256 -10.87 6.60 -27.23
CA ASN A 256 -10.34 5.49 -26.47
C ASN A 256 -10.12 5.95 -25.03
N GLU A 257 -10.77 5.27 -24.09
CA GLU A 257 -10.49 5.46 -22.67
C GLU A 257 -9.15 4.82 -22.29
N GLY A 258 -8.79 4.96 -21.01
CA GLY A 258 -7.63 4.32 -20.43
C GLY A 258 -7.56 4.54 -18.93
N TYR A 259 -6.64 3.83 -18.30
CA TYR A 259 -6.35 3.93 -16.86
C TYR A 259 -4.92 4.42 -16.63
N ALA A 260 -3.96 4.07 -17.50
CA ALA A 260 -2.56 4.41 -17.33
C ALA A 260 -2.27 5.92 -17.43
N LEU A 261 -1.76 6.52 -16.35
CA LEU A 261 -1.46 7.94 -16.25
C LEU A 261 -0.34 8.17 -15.22
N ASP A 262 0.71 8.91 -15.60
CA ASP A 262 1.80 9.21 -14.67
C ASP A 262 2.57 10.50 -14.99
N TRP A 263 2.92 11.24 -13.93
CA TRP A 263 3.71 12.47 -14.01
C TRP A 263 5.19 12.16 -13.78
N SER A 264 6.06 12.80 -14.56
CA SER A 264 7.50 12.58 -14.42
C SER A 264 8.01 13.24 -13.13
N PRO A 265 8.61 12.47 -12.19
CA PRO A 265 9.18 13.03 -10.97
C PRO A 265 10.42 13.90 -11.26
N LEU A 266 11.05 13.71 -12.42
CA LEU A 266 12.30 14.38 -12.82
C LEU A 266 12.08 15.62 -13.70
N ILE A 267 10.83 15.97 -14.02
CA ILE A 267 10.49 17.17 -14.80
C ILE A 267 9.51 18.01 -13.99
N PRO A 268 10.02 18.84 -13.06
CA PRO A 268 9.19 19.59 -12.12
C PRO A 268 8.23 20.57 -12.79
N GLU A 269 8.54 21.02 -14.01
CA GLU A 269 7.63 21.87 -14.80
C GLU A 269 6.35 21.13 -15.19
N GLY A 270 6.38 19.79 -15.28
CA GLY A 270 5.27 18.94 -15.64
C GLY A 270 5.48 18.25 -16.99
N LYS A 271 5.63 16.92 -16.94
CA LYS A 271 5.57 16.04 -18.11
C LYS A 271 4.75 14.82 -17.76
N LEU A 272 3.76 14.52 -18.59
CA LEU A 272 2.73 13.52 -18.35
C LEU A 272 2.83 12.40 -19.40
N LEU A 273 2.66 11.16 -18.95
CA LEU A 273 2.34 10.00 -19.77
C LEU A 273 0.86 9.66 -19.65
N THR A 274 0.24 9.29 -20.76
CA THR A 274 -1.13 8.78 -20.79
C THR A 274 -1.24 7.60 -21.76
N GLY A 275 -1.86 6.51 -21.33
CA GLY A 275 -2.06 5.28 -22.09
C GLY A 275 -3.54 5.00 -22.35
N ASP A 276 -3.86 4.31 -23.44
CA ASP A 276 -5.25 3.92 -23.77
C ASP A 276 -5.46 2.43 -24.04
N ILE A 277 -6.74 2.07 -24.15
CA ILE A 277 -7.22 0.73 -24.47
C ILE A 277 -6.73 0.17 -25.81
N ALA A 278 -6.25 1.03 -26.71
CA ALA A 278 -5.73 0.64 -28.02
C ALA A 278 -4.21 0.45 -28.03
N GLY A 279 -3.55 0.45 -26.86
CA GLY A 279 -2.11 0.20 -26.74
C GLY A 279 -1.25 1.43 -27.09
N ASN A 280 -1.86 2.62 -27.20
CA ASN A 280 -1.14 3.85 -27.52
C ASN A 280 -0.75 4.59 -26.26
N ILE A 281 0.49 5.09 -26.23
CA ILE A 281 1.00 5.92 -25.13
C ILE A 281 1.38 7.29 -25.71
N PHE A 282 0.94 8.36 -25.06
CA PHE A 282 1.23 9.73 -25.46
C PHE A 282 2.01 10.46 -24.36
N THR A 283 2.84 11.40 -24.78
CA THR A 283 3.57 12.30 -23.88
C THR A 283 3.06 13.72 -24.04
N THR A 284 2.75 14.37 -22.91
CA THR A 284 2.37 15.78 -22.88
C THR A 284 3.36 16.55 -21.99
N THR A 285 3.90 17.66 -22.49
CA THR A 285 4.90 18.46 -21.75
C THR A 285 4.35 19.86 -21.51
N ARG A 286 4.51 20.37 -20.28
CA ARG A 286 4.21 21.77 -19.97
C ARG A 286 5.29 22.67 -20.55
N THR A 287 4.86 23.75 -21.18
CA THR A 287 5.71 24.78 -21.78
C THR A 287 6.03 25.87 -20.75
N GLN A 288 7.11 26.63 -20.99
CA GLN A 288 7.50 27.75 -20.12
C GLN A 288 6.40 28.83 -19.97
N GLY A 289 5.51 28.95 -20.97
CA GLY A 289 4.35 29.86 -20.92
C GLY A 289 3.16 29.31 -20.13
N GLY A 290 3.29 28.17 -19.45
CA GLY A 290 2.24 27.54 -18.65
C GLY A 290 1.25 26.67 -19.43
N GLY A 291 1.26 26.73 -20.78
CA GLY A 291 0.46 25.86 -21.64
C GLY A 291 1.05 24.45 -21.77
N PHE A 292 0.32 23.53 -22.40
CA PHE A 292 0.74 22.14 -22.58
C PHE A 292 0.79 21.77 -24.06
N VAL A 293 1.76 20.92 -24.42
CA VAL A 293 1.92 20.38 -25.78
C VAL A 293 1.95 18.87 -25.71
N THR A 294 0.98 18.24 -26.36
CA THR A 294 0.92 16.79 -26.53
C THR A 294 1.59 16.40 -27.84
N ASP A 295 2.46 15.40 -27.80
CA ASP A 295 2.98 14.78 -29.00
C ASP A 295 1.92 13.90 -29.64
N THR A 296 1.54 14.18 -30.89
CA THR A 296 0.45 13.46 -31.57
C THR A 296 0.87 12.11 -32.12
N THR A 297 2.17 11.78 -32.11
CA THR A 297 2.66 10.46 -32.54
C THR A 297 2.80 9.56 -31.31
N PRO A 298 1.98 8.51 -31.14
CA PRO A 298 2.05 7.67 -29.96
C PRO A 298 3.26 6.73 -29.99
N PHE A 299 3.67 6.29 -28.80
CA PHE A 299 4.44 5.05 -28.65
C PHE A 299 3.51 3.87 -28.86
N THR A 300 3.97 2.90 -29.65
CA THR A 300 3.16 1.76 -30.08
C THR A 300 3.96 0.48 -29.98
N GLY A 301 3.37 -0.59 -29.45
CA GLY A 301 4.06 -1.86 -29.31
C GLY A 301 3.39 -2.87 -28.39
N HIS A 302 2.48 -2.42 -27.52
CA HIS A 302 1.54 -3.31 -26.85
C HIS A 302 0.51 -3.85 -27.84
N LYS A 303 0.01 -5.05 -27.56
CA LYS A 303 -1.03 -5.74 -28.35
C LYS A 303 -2.42 -5.59 -27.75
N GLY A 304 -2.52 -4.97 -26.58
CA GLY A 304 -3.78 -4.67 -25.93
C GLY A 304 -3.71 -3.36 -25.13
N THR A 305 -4.57 -3.23 -24.14
CA THR A 305 -4.74 -2.04 -23.30
C THR A 305 -3.48 -1.76 -22.49
N VAL A 306 -3.11 -0.49 -22.37
CA VAL A 306 -2.07 -0.06 -21.42
C VAL A 306 -2.76 0.20 -20.08
N GLU A 307 -2.47 -0.65 -19.10
CA GLU A 307 -3.10 -0.60 -17.78
C GLU A 307 -2.37 0.36 -16.84
N GLU A 308 -1.02 0.35 -16.88
CA GLU A 308 -0.20 1.21 -16.02
C GLU A 308 0.99 1.84 -16.76
N LEU A 309 1.38 3.04 -16.34
CA LEU A 309 2.58 3.76 -16.76
C LEU A 309 3.34 4.27 -15.55
N GLN A 310 4.67 4.18 -15.59
CA GLN A 310 5.55 4.76 -14.56
C GLN A 310 6.79 5.34 -15.22
N TRP A 311 7.02 6.64 -15.06
CA TRP A 311 8.31 7.25 -15.37
C TRP A 311 9.38 6.64 -14.47
N SER A 312 10.59 6.51 -15.01
CA SER A 312 11.72 6.11 -14.19
C SER A 312 11.99 7.18 -13.12
N PRO A 313 12.22 6.78 -11.85
CA PRO A 313 12.55 7.72 -10.78
C PRO A 313 13.95 8.34 -10.95
N THR A 314 14.82 7.73 -11.75
CA THR A 314 16.22 8.17 -11.95
C THR A 314 16.54 8.61 -13.38
N GLU A 315 15.81 8.12 -14.38
CA GLU A 315 16.08 8.38 -15.80
C GLU A 315 15.00 9.24 -16.47
N LYS A 316 15.31 10.52 -16.70
CA LYS A 316 14.39 11.57 -17.21
C LYS A 316 13.59 11.23 -18.48
N HIS A 317 14.06 10.28 -19.26
CA HIS A 317 13.48 9.90 -20.55
C HIS A 317 13.02 8.45 -20.62
N VAL A 318 13.17 7.69 -19.55
CA VAL A 318 12.79 6.28 -19.50
C VAL A 318 11.49 6.13 -18.76
N PHE A 319 10.62 5.25 -19.24
CA PHE A 319 9.40 4.87 -18.54
C PHE A 319 9.08 3.40 -18.79
N ALA A 320 8.30 2.82 -17.88
CA ALA A 320 7.77 1.48 -17.96
C ALA A 320 6.27 1.53 -18.28
N SER A 321 5.76 0.48 -18.90
CA SER A 321 4.31 0.27 -19.07
C SER A 321 3.94 -1.18 -18.88
N ALA A 322 2.76 -1.40 -18.30
CA ALA A 322 2.10 -2.70 -18.20
C ALA A 322 0.85 -2.75 -19.08
N SER A 323 0.43 -3.96 -19.42
CA SER A 323 -0.67 -4.18 -20.36
C SER A 323 -1.35 -5.51 -20.12
N ASN A 324 -2.62 -5.59 -20.53
CA ASN A 324 -3.36 -6.83 -20.63
C ASN A 324 -2.81 -7.83 -21.68
N ASP A 325 -1.78 -7.48 -22.44
CA ASP A 325 -1.01 -8.47 -23.22
C ASP A 325 -0.03 -9.31 -22.36
N GLY A 326 -0.04 -9.10 -21.04
CA GLY A 326 0.78 -9.78 -20.05
C GLY A 326 2.27 -9.37 -20.09
N CYS A 327 2.59 -8.31 -20.84
CA CYS A 327 3.95 -7.79 -20.94
C CYS A 327 4.17 -6.52 -20.13
N VAL A 328 5.39 -6.39 -19.63
CA VAL A 328 5.96 -5.10 -19.24
C VAL A 328 6.96 -4.66 -20.30
N LYS A 329 6.93 -3.38 -20.65
CA LYS A 329 7.83 -2.77 -21.65
C LYS A 329 8.55 -1.58 -21.05
N ILE A 330 9.83 -1.44 -21.40
CA ILE A 330 10.65 -0.26 -21.06
C ILE A 330 10.87 0.54 -22.34
N TRP A 331 10.69 1.86 -22.23
CA TRP A 331 10.69 2.78 -23.35
C TRP A 331 11.71 3.89 -23.13
N ASP A 332 12.30 4.37 -24.23
CA ASP A 332 13.05 5.63 -24.24
C ASP A 332 12.23 6.67 -25.01
N ALA A 333 11.77 7.70 -24.31
CA ALA A 333 10.96 8.78 -24.86
C ALA A 333 11.69 9.62 -25.92
N ARG A 334 13.03 9.52 -26.01
CA ARG A 334 13.84 10.16 -27.06
C ARG A 334 13.87 9.34 -28.35
N SER A 335 13.51 8.06 -28.28
CA SER A 335 13.61 7.15 -29.41
C SER A 335 12.66 7.56 -30.54
N LYS A 336 13.22 7.88 -31.70
CA LYS A 336 12.44 8.25 -32.88
C LYS A 336 11.56 7.11 -33.40
N SER A 337 11.92 5.85 -33.14
CA SER A 337 11.11 4.70 -33.54
C SER A 337 9.85 4.55 -32.69
N ARG A 338 9.84 5.14 -31.48
CA ARG A 338 8.78 5.00 -30.47
C ARG A 338 8.35 3.55 -30.21
N LYS A 339 9.31 2.64 -30.35
CA LYS A 339 9.18 1.24 -29.97
C LYS A 339 9.87 1.00 -28.63
N ALA A 340 9.39 0.00 -27.91
CA ALA A 340 9.97 -0.41 -26.64
C ALA A 340 11.43 -0.86 -26.83
N ALA A 341 12.31 -0.39 -25.94
CA ALA A 341 13.69 -0.83 -25.88
C ALA A 341 13.78 -2.28 -25.36
N VAL A 342 12.92 -2.60 -24.38
CA VAL A 342 12.82 -3.90 -23.73
C VAL A 342 11.35 -4.31 -23.70
N SER A 343 11.07 -5.58 -23.92
CA SER A 343 9.72 -6.15 -23.84
C SER A 343 9.80 -7.54 -23.22
N VAL A 344 9.16 -7.71 -22.08
CA VAL A 344 9.20 -8.94 -21.30
C VAL A 344 7.77 -9.39 -21.01
N GLN A 345 7.47 -10.66 -21.31
CA GLN A 345 6.25 -11.30 -20.85
C GLN A 345 6.44 -11.69 -19.38
N VAL A 346 5.78 -10.98 -18.46
CA VAL A 346 5.93 -11.19 -17.01
C VAL A 346 4.82 -12.07 -16.44
N SER A 347 3.62 -12.04 -17.05
CA SER A 347 2.48 -12.86 -16.67
C SER A 347 1.83 -13.54 -17.87
N LYS A 348 1.02 -14.56 -17.62
CA LYS A 348 0.13 -15.18 -18.63
C LYS A 348 -1.25 -14.53 -18.67
N THR A 349 -1.57 -13.71 -17.67
CA THR A 349 -2.78 -12.93 -17.49
C THR A 349 -2.47 -11.45 -17.65
N ASP A 350 -3.48 -10.60 -17.48
CA ASP A 350 -3.36 -9.16 -17.63
C ASP A 350 -2.46 -8.60 -16.53
N VAL A 351 -1.53 -7.69 -16.87
CA VAL A 351 -0.71 -7.00 -15.89
C VAL A 351 -1.33 -5.63 -15.66
N ASN A 352 -1.92 -5.45 -14.49
CA ASN A 352 -2.80 -4.34 -14.18
C ASN A 352 -2.03 -3.12 -13.63
N VAL A 353 -1.00 -3.37 -12.83
CA VAL A 353 -0.30 -2.31 -12.07
C VAL A 353 1.21 -2.51 -12.01
N LEU A 354 1.94 -1.42 -11.79
CA LEU A 354 3.38 -1.35 -11.65
C LEU A 354 3.76 -0.35 -10.54
N SER A 355 4.84 -0.65 -9.84
CA SER A 355 5.51 0.33 -8.98
C SER A 355 7.02 0.25 -9.14
N TRP A 356 7.64 1.36 -9.51
CA TRP A 356 9.09 1.45 -9.66
C TRP A 356 9.71 1.92 -8.35
N SER A 357 10.64 1.14 -7.79
CA SER A 357 11.29 1.52 -6.52
C SER A 357 12.09 2.81 -6.69
N HIS A 358 11.83 3.79 -5.82
CA HIS A 358 12.54 5.07 -5.78
C HIS A 358 13.92 4.94 -5.11
N GLN A 359 14.05 4.01 -4.17
CA GLN A 359 15.29 3.75 -3.45
C GLN A 359 16.22 2.85 -4.27
N THR A 360 15.67 1.80 -4.88
CA THR A 360 16.42 0.80 -5.64
C THR A 360 15.96 0.78 -7.09
N ALA A 361 16.45 1.75 -7.88
CA ALA A 361 15.97 2.07 -9.22
C ALA A 361 16.03 0.96 -10.29
N HIS A 362 16.63 -0.19 -9.98
CA HIS A 362 16.60 -1.36 -10.86
C HIS A 362 15.48 -2.36 -10.51
N LEU A 363 14.73 -2.13 -9.43
CA LEU A 363 13.60 -2.94 -9.01
C LEU A 363 12.28 -2.34 -9.51
N LEU A 364 11.43 -3.21 -10.03
CA LEU A 364 10.08 -2.91 -10.48
C LEU A 364 9.14 -3.98 -9.94
N ALA A 365 8.08 -3.58 -9.25
CA ALA A 365 6.99 -4.47 -8.86
C ALA A 365 5.90 -4.46 -9.92
N SER A 366 5.21 -5.58 -10.11
CA SER A 366 4.06 -5.73 -11.00
C SER A 366 2.96 -6.56 -10.34
N GLY A 367 1.71 -6.20 -10.57
CA GLY A 367 0.54 -6.99 -10.15
C GLY A 367 -0.30 -7.44 -11.33
N ALA A 368 -0.82 -8.67 -11.27
CA ALA A 368 -1.57 -9.30 -12.34
C ALA A 368 -3.04 -9.60 -11.96
N ASP A 369 -3.83 -9.99 -12.96
CA ASP A 369 -5.27 -10.20 -12.83
C ASP A 369 -5.66 -11.49 -12.09
N ASP A 370 -4.72 -12.44 -11.97
CA ASP A 370 -4.88 -13.68 -11.21
C ASP A 370 -4.50 -13.55 -9.72
N GLY A 371 -4.20 -12.33 -9.25
CA GLY A 371 -3.79 -12.07 -7.87
C GLY A 371 -2.31 -12.32 -7.60
N GLU A 372 -1.53 -12.71 -8.61
CA GLU A 372 -0.08 -12.82 -8.48
C GLU A 372 0.56 -11.43 -8.57
N TRP A 373 1.53 -11.18 -7.70
CA TRP A 373 2.41 -10.02 -7.83
C TRP A 373 3.87 -10.43 -7.67
N ALA A 374 4.76 -9.69 -8.33
CA ALA A 374 6.15 -10.06 -8.43
C ALA A 374 7.07 -8.85 -8.50
N VAL A 375 8.30 -9.03 -8.06
CA VAL A 375 9.38 -8.03 -8.15
C VAL A 375 10.41 -8.48 -9.18
N TRP A 376 10.89 -7.54 -9.98
CA TRP A 376 11.77 -7.79 -11.11
C TRP A 376 13.02 -6.92 -11.02
N ASP A 377 14.18 -7.52 -11.33
CA ASP A 377 15.42 -6.78 -11.57
C ASP A 377 15.57 -6.46 -13.06
N LEU A 378 15.43 -5.19 -13.40
CA LEU A 378 15.48 -4.69 -14.77
C LEU A 378 16.86 -4.93 -15.44
N ARG A 379 17.93 -5.14 -14.67
CA ARG A 379 19.26 -5.44 -15.22
C ARG A 379 19.32 -6.83 -15.85
N GLN A 380 18.43 -7.73 -15.44
CA GLN A 380 18.30 -9.07 -16.00
C GLN A 380 17.52 -9.07 -17.34
N TRP A 381 16.88 -7.96 -17.68
CA TRP A 381 16.07 -7.86 -18.88
C TRP A 381 16.93 -7.51 -20.10
N LYS A 382 16.82 -8.33 -21.15
CA LYS A 382 17.56 -8.13 -22.39
C LYS A 382 16.80 -7.20 -23.35
N PRO A 383 17.51 -6.39 -24.16
CA PRO A 383 16.90 -5.60 -25.22
C PRO A 383 16.09 -6.47 -26.20
N SER A 384 15.03 -5.89 -26.75
CA SER A 384 14.14 -6.57 -27.72
C SER A 384 14.85 -6.99 -29.01
N THR A 385 16.02 -6.42 -29.30
CA THR A 385 16.88 -6.75 -30.45
C THR A 385 17.83 -7.91 -30.19
N SER A 386 17.92 -8.42 -28.95
CA SER A 386 18.78 -9.55 -28.64
C SER A 386 18.25 -10.83 -29.31
N MET A 387 19.10 -11.51 -30.07
CA MET A 387 18.75 -12.77 -30.77
C MET A 387 18.74 -13.99 -29.81
N ASP A 388 19.11 -13.79 -28.55
CA ASP A 388 19.21 -14.83 -27.55
C ASP A 388 17.92 -14.90 -26.72
N SER A 389 16.94 -15.67 -27.22
CA SER A 389 15.67 -15.91 -26.55
C SER A 389 15.76 -16.97 -25.44
N SER A 390 16.96 -17.37 -25.02
CA SER A 390 17.15 -18.54 -24.14
C SER A 390 16.93 -18.24 -22.66
N SER A 391 17.09 -16.99 -22.21
CA SER A 391 16.85 -16.59 -20.81
C SER A 391 15.55 -15.81 -20.69
N LYS A 392 14.46 -16.48 -20.31
CA LYS A 392 13.28 -15.77 -19.80
C LYS A 392 13.66 -15.11 -18.48
N PRO A 393 13.45 -13.80 -18.30
CA PRO A 393 13.70 -13.17 -17.02
C PRO A 393 12.80 -13.82 -15.97
N SER A 394 13.39 -14.19 -14.83
CA SER A 394 12.69 -14.67 -13.65
C SER A 394 12.48 -13.50 -12.69
N PRO A 395 11.36 -13.46 -11.96
CA PRO A 395 11.20 -12.50 -10.88
C PRO A 395 12.21 -12.80 -9.76
N VAL A 396 12.62 -11.75 -9.03
CA VAL A 396 13.44 -11.91 -7.82
C VAL A 396 12.61 -12.32 -6.62
N ALA A 397 11.33 -11.93 -6.60
CA ALA A 397 10.33 -12.37 -5.62
C ALA A 397 8.98 -12.52 -6.33
N ASN A 398 8.18 -13.49 -5.92
CA ASN A 398 6.87 -13.79 -6.50
C ASN A 398 5.93 -14.30 -5.40
N PHE A 399 4.75 -13.69 -5.31
CA PHE A 399 3.78 -13.97 -4.28
C PHE A 399 2.41 -14.28 -4.88
N ASN A 400 1.87 -15.44 -4.51
CA ASN A 400 0.53 -15.90 -4.90
C ASN A 400 -0.35 -16.04 -3.64
N PHE A 401 -0.57 -14.91 -2.97
CA PHE A 401 -1.39 -14.84 -1.76
C PHE A 401 -2.84 -14.47 -2.08
N HIS A 402 -3.04 -13.37 -2.81
CA HIS A 402 -4.34 -12.85 -3.21
C HIS A 402 -5.11 -13.83 -4.10
N LYS A 403 -6.44 -13.67 -4.14
CA LYS A 403 -7.34 -14.57 -4.88
C LYS A 403 -8.13 -13.89 -5.99
N GLU A 404 -8.01 -12.58 -6.09
CA GLU A 404 -8.57 -11.75 -7.15
C GLU A 404 -7.51 -10.78 -7.65
N GLN A 405 -7.84 -10.05 -8.72
CA GLN A 405 -6.94 -9.16 -9.44
C GLN A 405 -6.25 -8.14 -8.52
N ILE A 406 -4.94 -7.94 -8.72
CA ILE A 406 -4.21 -6.87 -8.05
C ILE A 406 -4.65 -5.53 -8.65
N THR A 407 -5.13 -4.63 -7.80
CA THR A 407 -5.69 -3.32 -8.18
C THR A 407 -4.75 -2.16 -7.89
N SER A 408 -3.80 -2.32 -6.96
CA SER A 408 -2.74 -1.37 -6.67
C SER A 408 -1.50 -2.07 -6.14
N VAL A 409 -0.32 -1.56 -6.47
CA VAL A 409 0.95 -1.96 -5.85
C VAL A 409 1.80 -0.70 -5.68
N GLU A 410 2.38 -0.49 -4.51
CA GLU A 410 3.23 0.68 -4.25
C GLU A 410 4.39 0.36 -3.31
N TRP A 411 5.62 0.60 -3.77
CA TRP A 411 6.80 0.63 -2.91
C TRP A 411 6.69 1.75 -1.88
N HIS A 412 7.14 1.47 -0.66
CA HIS A 412 7.25 2.50 0.35
C HIS A 412 8.19 3.63 -0.14
N PRO A 413 7.84 4.92 0.11
CA PRO A 413 8.57 6.05 -0.47
C PRO A 413 10.00 6.20 0.04
N THR A 414 10.28 5.71 1.26
CA THR A 414 11.59 5.88 1.93
C THR A 414 12.22 4.57 2.37
N ASP A 415 11.53 3.44 2.20
CA ASP A 415 12.00 2.11 2.59
C ASP A 415 12.04 1.24 1.33
N ASP A 416 13.13 0.51 1.13
CA ASP A 416 13.37 -0.26 -0.08
C ASP A 416 12.98 -1.74 0.02
N SER A 417 12.49 -2.20 1.17
CA SER A 417 11.95 -3.55 1.36
C SER A 417 10.42 -3.60 1.48
N ILE A 418 9.78 -2.49 1.85
CA ILE A 418 8.33 -2.47 2.11
C ILE A 418 7.49 -2.21 0.85
N VAL A 419 6.45 -3.03 0.65
CA VAL A 419 5.49 -2.89 -0.46
C VAL A 419 4.05 -3.00 0.06
N ALA A 420 3.17 -2.08 -0.37
CA ALA A 420 1.73 -2.19 -0.19
C ALA A 420 1.08 -2.78 -1.44
N VAL A 421 0.13 -3.71 -1.27
CA VAL A 421 -0.59 -4.38 -2.37
C VAL A 421 -2.08 -4.40 -2.09
N CYS A 422 -2.89 -3.89 -3.02
CA CYS A 422 -4.36 -3.95 -2.97
C CYS A 422 -4.88 -4.97 -3.98
N ALA A 423 -5.93 -5.70 -3.63
CA ALA A 423 -6.55 -6.68 -4.52
C ALA A 423 -8.08 -6.65 -4.48
N GLY A 424 -8.69 -7.19 -5.53
CA GLY A 424 -10.15 -7.31 -5.68
C GLY A 424 -10.84 -8.13 -4.58
N ASP A 425 -10.06 -8.91 -3.82
CA ASP A 425 -10.52 -9.70 -2.67
C ASP A 425 -10.77 -8.85 -1.40
N ASN A 426 -10.88 -7.52 -1.56
CA ASN A 426 -11.14 -6.53 -0.52
C ASN A 426 -10.02 -6.40 0.51
N THR A 427 -8.77 -6.70 0.12
CA THR A 427 -7.61 -6.58 1.02
C THR A 427 -6.57 -5.58 0.53
N LEU A 428 -5.97 -4.87 1.49
CA LEU A 428 -4.69 -4.19 1.37
C LEU A 428 -3.69 -4.91 2.26
N THR A 429 -2.58 -5.36 1.69
CA THR A 429 -1.54 -6.09 2.40
C THR A 429 -0.23 -5.32 2.42
N LEU A 430 0.51 -5.43 3.51
CA LEU A 430 1.86 -4.88 3.65
C LEU A 430 2.86 -6.02 3.67
N TRP A 431 3.95 -5.85 2.93
CA TRP A 431 4.97 -6.87 2.74
C TRP A 431 6.34 -6.30 3.07
N ASP A 432 7.18 -7.09 3.74
CA ASP A 432 8.60 -6.81 3.93
C ASP A 432 9.44 -7.85 3.20
N LEU A 433 10.12 -7.38 2.16
CA LEU A 433 10.98 -8.20 1.31
C LEU A 433 12.37 -8.46 1.90
N ALA A 434 12.71 -7.85 3.06
CA ALA A 434 13.95 -8.13 3.77
C ALA A 434 13.81 -9.35 4.70
N VAL A 435 12.58 -9.83 4.96
CA VAL A 435 12.34 -11.00 5.79
C VAL A 435 12.77 -12.26 5.06
N GLU A 436 13.83 -12.87 5.57
CA GLU A 436 14.30 -14.22 5.27
C GLU A 436 14.09 -15.04 6.54
N LEU A 437 13.33 -16.14 6.49
CA LEU A 437 13.28 -17.06 7.62
C LEU A 437 14.54 -17.94 7.58
N ASP A 438 15.21 -18.08 8.72
CA ASP A 438 16.12 -19.21 8.91
C ASP A 438 15.28 -20.51 8.96
N ASP A 439 15.78 -21.59 8.36
CA ASP A 439 15.04 -22.84 8.12
C ASP A 439 14.37 -23.44 9.37
N GLU A 440 14.85 -23.11 10.58
CA GLU A 440 14.31 -23.59 11.86
C GLU A 440 13.05 -22.84 12.33
N GLU A 441 12.97 -21.52 12.11
CA GLU A 441 11.86 -20.65 12.53
C GLU A 441 10.62 -20.81 11.63
N SER A 442 10.84 -21.26 10.39
CA SER A 442 9.79 -21.61 9.42
C SER A 442 8.86 -22.74 9.86
N ARG A 443 9.25 -23.49 10.90
CA ARG A 443 8.47 -24.61 11.44
C ARG A 443 7.38 -24.15 12.41
N ASP A 444 7.46 -22.91 12.89
CA ASP A 444 6.58 -22.36 13.93
C ASP A 444 5.73 -21.18 13.44
N THR A 445 5.11 -21.31 12.25
CA THR A 445 4.18 -20.29 11.70
C THR A 445 2.82 -20.22 12.44
N ALA A 446 2.78 -20.50 13.75
CA ALA A 446 1.56 -20.55 14.57
C ALA A 446 0.39 -21.33 13.92
N GLY A 447 0.71 -22.37 13.12
CA GLY A 447 -0.27 -23.18 12.39
C GLY A 447 -0.73 -22.66 11.02
N VAL A 448 -0.20 -21.55 10.51
CA VAL A 448 -0.60 -20.95 9.22
C VAL A 448 0.40 -21.26 8.09
N GLN A 449 0.50 -22.54 7.68
CA GLN A 449 1.48 -23.03 6.69
C GLN A 449 1.45 -22.33 5.32
N ASP A 450 0.34 -21.66 4.97
CA ASP A 450 0.13 -21.06 3.65
C ASP A 450 0.31 -19.53 3.62
N VAL A 451 0.73 -18.89 4.73
CA VAL A 451 1.02 -17.44 4.74
C VAL A 451 2.52 -17.22 4.51
N PRO A 452 2.92 -16.47 3.47
CA PRO A 452 4.32 -16.13 3.28
C PRO A 452 4.85 -15.30 4.45
N PRO A 453 6.09 -15.53 4.92
CA PRO A 453 6.65 -14.80 6.06
C PRO A 453 6.87 -13.32 5.78
N GLN A 454 7.00 -12.94 4.51
CA GLN A 454 7.11 -11.54 4.10
C GLN A 454 5.81 -10.77 4.31
N LEU A 455 4.66 -11.42 4.51
CA LEU A 455 3.38 -10.74 4.74
C LEU A 455 3.32 -10.19 6.18
N LEU A 456 3.45 -8.87 6.32
CA LEU A 456 3.42 -8.18 7.61
C LEU A 456 1.99 -7.91 8.11
N PHE A 457 1.09 -7.52 7.19
CA PHE A 457 -0.21 -6.98 7.59
C PHE A 457 -1.30 -7.23 6.56
N VAL A 458 -2.55 -7.37 7.03
CA VAL A 458 -3.75 -7.48 6.19
C VAL A 458 -4.83 -6.53 6.70
N HIS A 459 -5.13 -5.49 5.93
CA HIS A 459 -6.24 -4.57 6.13
C HIS A 459 -7.42 -4.96 5.21
N TYR A 460 -8.64 -5.00 5.76
CA TYR A 460 -9.85 -5.21 4.97
C TYR A 460 -10.52 -3.88 4.62
N MET A 461 -10.82 -3.68 3.35
CA MET A 461 -11.60 -2.54 2.87
C MET A 461 -12.49 -2.98 1.70
N ASP A 462 -13.80 -2.72 1.80
CA ASP A 462 -14.75 -3.12 0.76
C ASP A 462 -14.43 -2.46 -0.59
N GLN A 463 -14.41 -3.27 -1.65
CA GLN A 463 -14.14 -2.86 -3.03
C GLN A 463 -12.93 -1.95 -3.20
N ILE A 464 -11.82 -2.24 -2.52
CA ILE A 464 -10.60 -1.46 -2.61
C ILE A 464 -10.13 -1.30 -4.07
N LYS A 465 -9.78 -0.07 -4.46
CA LYS A 465 -9.38 0.28 -5.82
C LYS A 465 -7.93 0.69 -5.92
N GLU A 466 -7.47 1.53 -5.00
CA GLU A 466 -6.17 2.15 -5.04
C GLU A 466 -5.72 2.54 -3.63
N ALA A 467 -4.40 2.54 -3.39
CA ALA A 467 -3.81 3.03 -2.16
C ALA A 467 -2.45 3.69 -2.43
N HIS A 468 -2.12 4.67 -1.59
CA HIS A 468 -0.90 5.49 -1.69
C HIS A 468 -0.28 5.70 -0.31
N TRP A 469 1.05 5.59 -0.23
CA TRP A 469 1.81 5.96 0.96
C TRP A 469 1.84 7.48 1.11
N HIS A 470 1.65 7.98 2.34
CA HIS A 470 1.74 9.39 2.61
C HIS A 470 3.22 9.85 2.66
N PRO A 471 3.68 10.72 1.75
CA PRO A 471 5.10 11.04 1.63
C PRO A 471 5.65 11.89 2.78
N GLN A 472 4.79 12.48 3.60
CA GLN A 472 5.16 13.37 4.71
C GLN A 472 4.79 12.84 6.10
N ILE A 473 4.06 11.72 6.18
CA ILE A 473 3.63 11.08 7.45
C ILE A 473 4.02 9.61 7.30
N PRO A 474 5.24 9.23 7.72
CA PRO A 474 5.74 7.87 7.50
C PRO A 474 4.82 6.80 8.10
N GLY A 475 4.74 5.66 7.42
CA GLY A 475 3.86 4.54 7.79
C GLY A 475 2.36 4.75 7.51
N THR A 476 1.94 5.96 7.14
CA THR A 476 0.52 6.25 6.84
C THR A 476 0.17 5.92 5.40
N LEU A 477 -0.96 5.23 5.22
CA LEU A 477 -1.58 4.94 3.93
C LEU A 477 -2.91 5.64 3.80
N MET A 478 -3.24 6.03 2.58
CA MET A 478 -4.59 6.42 2.17
C MET A 478 -5.05 5.48 1.05
N ALA A 479 -6.22 4.87 1.23
CA ALA A 479 -6.85 3.98 0.25
C ALA A 479 -8.24 4.48 -0.13
N THR A 480 -8.69 4.13 -1.34
CA THR A 480 -10.06 4.38 -1.82
C THR A 480 -10.75 3.06 -2.16
N GLY A 481 -12.04 2.98 -1.86
CA GLY A 481 -12.86 1.79 -2.06
C GLY A 481 -14.36 2.10 -2.06
N GLY A 482 -15.18 1.06 -1.87
CA GLY A 482 -16.64 1.16 -1.81
C GLY A 482 -17.16 1.98 -0.64
N SER A 483 -16.43 1.99 0.49
CA SER A 483 -16.77 2.74 1.71
C SER A 483 -16.24 4.18 1.74
N GLY A 484 -15.64 4.69 0.66
CA GLY A 484 -15.01 6.01 0.63
C GLY A 484 -13.49 5.90 0.78
N PHE A 485 -12.91 6.66 1.71
CA PHE A 485 -11.47 6.73 1.92
C PHE A 485 -11.07 6.12 3.27
N GLY A 486 -10.17 5.14 3.25
CA GLY A 486 -9.52 4.62 4.44
C GLY A 486 -8.18 5.32 4.65
N VAL A 487 -7.93 5.87 5.84
CA VAL A 487 -6.65 6.48 6.21
C VAL A 487 -6.16 5.78 7.47
N PHE A 488 -5.02 5.11 7.38
CA PHE A 488 -4.52 4.33 8.51
C PHE A 488 -3.00 4.28 8.58
N LYS A 489 -2.50 3.98 9.78
CA LYS A 489 -1.11 3.68 10.07
C LYS A 489 -1.08 2.47 10.99
N THR A 490 -0.31 1.45 10.62
CA THR A 490 -0.16 0.23 11.43
C THR A 490 0.93 0.43 12.47
N ILE A 491 1.00 -0.46 13.45
CA ILE A 491 2.12 -0.50 14.42
C ILE A 491 3.42 -1.07 13.81
N SER A 492 3.31 -1.73 12.65
CA SER A 492 4.39 -2.48 12.02
C SER A 492 5.23 -1.69 11.02
N VAL A 493 4.74 -0.53 10.53
CA VAL A 493 5.37 0.27 9.46
C VAL A 493 5.37 1.76 9.77
#